data_AF-A0A9W8TGS7-F1
#
_entry.id   AF-A0A9W8TGS7-F1
#
_cell.length_a   1.000
_cell.length_b   1.000
_cell.length_c   1.000
_cell.angle_alpha   90.00
_cell.angle_beta   90.00
_cell.angle_gamma   90.00
#
_symmetry.space_group_name_H-M   'P 1'
#
loop_
_entity.id
_entity.type
_entity.pdbx_description
1 polymer ?
#
loop_
_entity_poly.entity_id
_entity_poly.type
_entity_poly.pdbx_seq_one_letter_code
_entity_poly.pdbx_strand_id
1 'polypeptide(L)'
;MIGAPISDRLGPRYTLILGFVTQSIVGFIMAGTYSKLSQPNVIGAFVVVYGIFLSLGELGPGNNIGLLAAKTCATGVRGQYYGIAAAIGKIGAFVGVYVFPYISAAGGTSANTAYYQYPFFVSSSLCIFAASLAFFFLPHIGQDTITHEDEKFRDYLTANGWDVRQLGLKAGESIDSLPREQQVEESPKE
;
A
#
# COMPACT_ATOMS: atom_id res chain seq x y z
N MET A 1 12.09 5.24 -9.85
CA MET A 1 10.77 5.51 -9.25
C MET A 1 9.73 5.71 -10.36
N ILE A 2 9.36 4.66 -11.08
CA ILE A 2 8.38 4.75 -12.19
C ILE A 2 6.92 4.65 -11.67
N GLY A 3 6.72 4.15 -10.45
CA GLY A 3 5.40 4.03 -9.84
C GLY A 3 4.75 5.36 -9.43
N ALA A 4 5.55 6.38 -9.10
CA ALA A 4 5.02 7.70 -8.73
C ALA A 4 4.22 8.38 -9.87
N PRO A 5 4.76 8.54 -11.10
CA PRO A 5 3.99 9.17 -12.19
C PRO A 5 2.78 8.36 -12.65
N ILE A 6 2.80 7.03 -12.48
CA ILE A 6 1.66 6.15 -12.79
C ILE A 6 0.58 6.31 -11.72
N SER A 7 0.98 6.34 -10.44
CA SER A 7 0.08 6.60 -9.31
C SER A 7 -0.62 7.95 -9.41
N ASP A 8 0.10 8.98 -9.85
CA ASP A 8 -0.46 10.33 -9.98
C ASP A 8 -1.46 10.45 -11.12
N ARG A 9 -1.38 9.60 -12.17
CA ARG A 9 -2.33 9.60 -13.30
C ARG A 9 -3.52 8.66 -13.13
N LEU A 10 -3.30 7.47 -12.56
CA LEU A 10 -4.35 6.45 -12.39
C LEU A 10 -5.06 6.55 -11.03
N GLY A 11 -4.48 7.25 -10.08
CA GLY A 11 -4.93 7.27 -8.69
C GLY A 11 -4.35 6.09 -7.88
N PRO A 12 -4.13 6.30 -6.57
CA PRO A 12 -3.41 5.36 -5.72
C PRO A 12 -4.15 4.03 -5.53
N ARG A 13 -5.50 4.05 -5.53
CA ARG A 13 -6.32 2.83 -5.44
C ARG A 13 -6.13 1.91 -6.66
N TYR A 14 -6.23 2.45 -7.87
CA TYR A 14 -6.12 1.64 -9.08
C TYR A 14 -4.68 1.17 -9.32
N THR A 15 -3.69 1.99 -8.97
CA THR A 15 -2.28 1.60 -9.04
C THR A 15 -1.94 0.47 -8.06
N LEU A 16 -2.52 0.50 -6.85
CA LEU A 16 -2.41 -0.60 -5.90
C LEU A 16 -2.99 -1.92 -6.46
N ILE A 17 -4.21 -1.87 -6.98
CA ILE A 17 -4.90 -3.05 -7.54
C ILE A 17 -4.14 -3.60 -8.76
N LEU A 18 -3.76 -2.73 -9.68
CA LEU A 18 -3.01 -3.12 -10.88
C LEU A 18 -1.68 -3.76 -10.52
N GLY A 19 -0.97 -3.22 -9.51
CA GLY A 19 0.25 -3.81 -8.99
C GLY A 19 0.03 -5.22 -8.45
N PHE A 20 -0.95 -5.42 -7.57
CA PHE A 20 -1.25 -6.75 -7.03
C PHE A 20 -1.68 -7.75 -8.10
N VAL A 21 -2.50 -7.34 -9.07
CA VAL A 21 -2.97 -8.22 -10.15
C VAL A 21 -1.82 -8.59 -11.08
N THR A 22 -1.03 -7.61 -11.55
CA THR A 22 0.10 -7.89 -12.43
C THR A 22 1.19 -8.71 -11.74
N GLN A 23 1.50 -8.41 -10.48
CA GLN A 23 2.43 -9.19 -9.67
C GLN A 23 1.93 -10.63 -9.47
N SER A 24 0.62 -10.83 -9.22
CA SER A 24 0.03 -12.17 -9.08
C SER A 24 0.12 -12.98 -10.37
N ILE A 25 -0.18 -12.37 -11.53
CA ILE A 25 -0.07 -13.03 -12.83
C ILE A 25 1.35 -13.54 -13.05
N VAL A 26 2.35 -12.68 -12.82
CA VAL A 26 3.76 -13.06 -12.95
C VAL A 26 4.14 -14.15 -11.95
N GLY A 27 3.67 -14.05 -10.71
CA GLY A 27 3.91 -15.05 -9.66
C GLY A 27 3.32 -16.43 -9.99
N PHE A 28 2.12 -16.50 -10.56
CA PHE A 28 1.54 -17.76 -11.04
C PHE A 28 2.30 -18.34 -12.23
N ILE A 29 2.75 -17.50 -13.16
CA ILE A 29 3.59 -17.93 -14.30
C ILE A 29 4.91 -18.52 -13.76
N MET A 30 5.54 -17.86 -12.79
CA MET A 30 6.76 -18.35 -12.15
C MET A 30 6.53 -19.68 -11.45
N ALA A 31 5.43 -19.82 -10.69
CA ALA A 31 5.08 -21.06 -10.02
C ALA A 31 4.86 -22.21 -11.02
N GLY A 32 4.10 -21.98 -12.09
CA GLY A 32 3.81 -23.00 -13.11
C GLY A 32 5.02 -23.39 -13.96
N THR A 33 5.94 -22.46 -14.21
CA THR A 33 7.13 -22.71 -15.05
C THR A 33 8.38 -23.11 -14.27
N TYR A 34 8.31 -23.15 -12.93
CA TYR A 34 9.45 -23.45 -12.06
C TYR A 34 10.20 -24.74 -12.44
N SER A 35 9.49 -25.81 -12.84
CA SER A 35 10.12 -27.07 -13.29
C SER A 35 11.07 -26.89 -14.49
N LYS A 36 10.78 -25.91 -15.36
CA LYS A 36 11.63 -25.57 -16.51
C LYS A 36 12.71 -24.56 -16.11
N LEU A 37 12.36 -23.59 -15.26
CA LEU A 37 13.27 -22.51 -14.83
C LEU A 37 14.32 -22.95 -13.80
N SER A 38 14.11 -24.06 -13.10
CA SER A 38 15.07 -24.63 -12.14
C SER A 38 16.26 -25.33 -12.83
N GLN A 39 16.30 -25.39 -14.15
CA GLN A 39 17.42 -25.98 -14.87
C GLN A 39 18.64 -25.04 -14.86
N PRO A 40 19.87 -25.56 -14.70
CA PRO A 40 21.09 -24.74 -14.62
C PRO A 40 21.29 -23.77 -15.79
N ASN A 41 20.80 -24.13 -16.97
CA ASN A 41 20.97 -23.37 -18.21
C ASN A 41 20.06 -22.12 -18.32
N VAL A 42 19.05 -21.98 -17.45
CA VAL A 42 18.03 -20.91 -17.55
C VAL A 42 17.88 -20.07 -16.27
N ILE A 43 18.83 -20.19 -15.33
CA ILE A 43 18.85 -19.42 -14.08
C ILE A 43 18.83 -17.92 -14.36
N GLY A 44 19.54 -17.45 -15.39
CA GLY A 44 19.55 -16.03 -15.77
C GLY A 44 18.15 -15.50 -16.12
N ALA A 45 17.35 -16.28 -16.85
CA ALA A 45 15.97 -15.92 -17.18
C ALA A 45 15.08 -15.89 -15.92
N PHE A 46 15.27 -16.83 -14.98
CA PHE A 46 14.58 -16.82 -13.70
C PHE A 46 14.87 -15.54 -12.90
N VAL A 47 16.14 -15.12 -12.82
CA VAL A 47 16.54 -13.90 -12.10
C VAL A 47 15.88 -12.66 -12.72
N VAL A 48 15.82 -12.56 -14.05
CA VAL A 48 15.17 -11.42 -14.73
C VAL A 48 13.67 -11.40 -14.43
N VAL A 49 12.98 -12.52 -14.56
CA VAL A 49 11.53 -12.60 -14.28
C VAL A 49 11.24 -12.32 -12.80
N TYR A 50 12.08 -12.82 -11.89
CA TYR A 50 11.99 -12.52 -10.47
C TYR A 50 12.24 -11.04 -10.16
N GLY A 51 13.20 -10.40 -10.86
CA GLY A 51 13.44 -8.96 -10.77
C GLY A 51 12.25 -8.13 -11.24
N ILE A 52 11.58 -8.57 -12.32
CA ILE A 52 10.33 -7.96 -12.80
C ILE A 52 9.23 -8.14 -11.74
N PHE A 53 9.08 -9.35 -11.18
CA PHE A 53 8.11 -9.63 -10.11
C PHE A 53 8.29 -8.69 -8.91
N LEU A 54 9.53 -8.52 -8.42
CA LEU A 54 9.83 -7.59 -7.33
C LEU A 54 9.56 -6.13 -7.71
N SER A 55 9.95 -5.73 -8.93
CA SER A 55 9.73 -4.35 -9.41
C SER A 55 8.25 -3.98 -9.49
N LEU A 56 7.40 -4.92 -9.90
CA LEU A 56 5.95 -4.74 -9.93
C LEU A 56 5.36 -4.60 -8.52
N GLY A 57 5.89 -5.34 -7.54
CA GLY A 57 5.49 -5.20 -6.14
C GLY A 57 5.84 -3.84 -5.55
N GLU A 58 7.02 -3.30 -5.86
CA GLU A 58 7.39 -1.95 -5.40
C GLU A 58 6.58 -0.85 -6.10
N LEU A 59 6.23 -1.05 -7.37
CA LEU A 59 5.44 -0.10 -8.16
C LEU A 59 4.00 0.05 -7.62
N GLY A 60 3.37 -1.07 -7.24
CA GLY A 60 2.02 -1.08 -6.70
C GLY A 60 1.99 -0.92 -5.18
N PRO A 61 1.96 -2.03 -4.41
CA PRO A 61 1.83 -1.97 -2.97
C PRO A 61 2.94 -1.23 -2.25
N GLY A 62 4.20 -1.34 -2.70
CA GLY A 62 5.34 -0.67 -2.04
C GLY A 62 5.16 0.85 -1.90
N ASN A 63 4.70 1.51 -2.96
CA ASN A 63 4.48 2.96 -2.94
C ASN A 63 3.09 3.37 -2.42
N ASN A 64 2.05 2.58 -2.70
CA ASN A 64 0.67 3.04 -2.52
C ASN A 64 0.07 2.72 -1.15
N ILE A 65 0.51 1.66 -0.45
CA ILE A 65 -0.11 1.28 0.84
C ILE A 65 0.06 2.38 1.89
N GLY A 66 1.28 2.91 2.03
CA GLY A 66 1.55 4.02 2.97
C GLY A 66 0.81 5.30 2.57
N LEU A 67 0.79 5.62 1.27
CA LEU A 67 0.08 6.79 0.75
C LEU A 67 -1.43 6.71 1.03
N LEU A 68 -2.04 5.55 0.78
CA LEU A 68 -3.45 5.30 1.06
C LEU A 68 -3.72 5.45 2.56
N ALA A 69 -2.90 4.83 3.42
CA ALA A 69 -3.05 4.95 4.87
C ALA A 69 -2.97 6.42 5.35
N ALA A 70 -2.11 7.23 4.75
CA ALA A 70 -2.01 8.65 5.09
C ALA A 70 -3.19 9.50 4.57
N LYS A 71 -3.80 9.12 3.43
CA LYS A 71 -4.86 9.90 2.78
C LYS A 71 -6.29 9.51 3.19
N THR A 72 -6.50 8.32 3.76
CA THR A 72 -7.83 7.86 4.22
C THR A 72 -8.21 8.36 5.62
N CYS A 73 -7.45 9.28 6.22
CA CYS A 73 -7.70 9.73 7.58
C CYS A 73 -7.51 11.24 7.73
N ALA A 74 -8.25 11.80 8.70
CA ALA A 74 -8.14 13.19 9.08
C ALA A 74 -6.75 13.52 9.64
N THR A 75 -6.26 14.72 9.34
CA THR A 75 -4.95 15.25 9.65
C THR A 75 -4.60 15.12 11.13
N GLY A 76 -5.57 15.38 12.03
CA GLY A 76 -5.37 15.34 13.48
C GLY A 76 -5.12 13.94 14.07
N VAL A 77 -5.56 12.87 13.40
CA VAL A 77 -5.43 11.48 13.89
C VAL A 77 -4.53 10.60 13.01
N ARG A 78 -4.02 11.16 11.91
CA ARG A 78 -3.24 10.46 10.89
C ARG A 78 -2.07 9.67 11.47
N GLY A 79 -1.35 10.24 12.43
CA GLY A 79 -0.19 9.58 13.06
C GLY A 79 -0.58 8.28 13.77
N GLN A 80 -1.68 8.28 14.53
CA GLN A 80 -2.15 7.10 15.24
C GLN A 80 -2.73 6.06 14.29
N TYR A 81 -3.54 6.50 13.33
CA TYR A 81 -4.10 5.63 12.29
C TYR A 81 -2.99 4.91 11.50
N TYR A 82 -1.99 5.66 11.04
CA TYR A 82 -0.84 5.10 10.34
C TYR A 82 -0.04 4.14 11.23
N GLY A 83 0.15 4.48 12.51
CA GLY A 83 0.84 3.63 13.48
C GLY A 83 0.17 2.27 13.67
N ILE A 84 -1.16 2.25 13.81
CA ILE A 84 -1.95 1.01 13.93
C ILE A 84 -1.86 0.20 12.63
N ALA A 85 -2.05 0.85 11.48
CA ALA A 85 -1.94 0.19 10.17
C ALA A 85 -0.55 -0.44 9.97
N ALA A 86 0.52 0.26 10.33
CA ALA A 86 1.89 -0.24 10.26
C ALA A 86 2.13 -1.40 11.24
N ALA A 87 1.55 -1.36 12.44
CA ALA A 87 1.66 -2.45 13.41
C ALA A 87 1.02 -3.73 12.90
N ILE A 88 -0.20 -3.65 12.34
CA ILE A 88 -0.90 -4.80 11.72
C ILE A 88 -0.08 -5.35 10.54
N GLY A 89 0.47 -4.47 9.69
CA GLY A 89 1.35 -4.86 8.59
C GLY A 89 2.59 -5.64 9.06
N LYS A 90 3.25 -5.19 10.14
CA LYS A 90 4.39 -5.89 10.75
C LYS A 90 4.01 -7.24 11.33
N ILE A 91 2.86 -7.36 11.99
CA ILE A 91 2.36 -8.64 12.49
C ILE A 91 2.15 -9.62 11.33
N GLY A 92 1.52 -9.18 10.24
CA GLY A 92 1.34 -10.00 9.04
C GLY A 92 2.67 -10.48 8.45
N ALA A 93 3.66 -9.59 8.33
CA ALA A 93 5.00 -9.94 7.87
C ALA A 93 5.67 -10.98 8.78
N PHE A 94 5.56 -10.80 10.11
CA PHE A 94 6.10 -11.73 11.09
C PHE A 94 5.47 -13.13 10.95
N VAL A 95 4.13 -13.20 10.88
CA VAL A 95 3.42 -14.47 10.66
C VAL A 95 3.86 -15.13 9.35
N GLY A 96 4.02 -14.35 8.28
CA GLY A 96 4.51 -14.84 6.99
C GLY A 96 5.87 -15.56 7.09
N VAL A 97 6.82 -15.01 7.84
CA VAL A 97 8.15 -15.63 8.03
C VAL A 97 8.06 -17.03 8.62
N TYR A 98 7.12 -17.28 9.54
CA TYR A 98 6.95 -18.60 10.15
C TYR A 98 6.12 -19.55 9.30
N VAL A 99 5.09 -19.05 8.59
CA VAL A 99 4.15 -19.91 7.85
C VAL A 99 4.74 -20.39 6.53
N PHE A 100 5.51 -19.57 5.83
CA PHE A 100 6.05 -19.91 4.50
C PHE A 100 6.97 -21.15 4.49
N PRO A 101 7.84 -21.40 5.49
CA PRO A 101 8.58 -22.65 5.60
C PRO A 101 7.68 -23.88 5.68
N TYR A 102 6.56 -23.82 6.42
CA TYR A 102 5.60 -24.92 6.49
C TYR A 102 4.87 -25.14 5.16
N ILE A 103 4.55 -24.04 4.45
CA ILE A 103 3.97 -24.12 3.10
C ILE A 103 4.93 -24.82 2.14
N SER A 104 6.22 -24.48 2.16
CA SER A 104 7.23 -25.16 1.35
C SER A 104 7.32 -26.64 1.71
N ALA A 105 7.37 -26.96 3.01
CA ALA A 105 7.44 -28.35 3.49
C ALA A 105 6.20 -29.19 3.11
N ALA A 106 5.02 -28.57 2.97
CA ALA A 106 3.84 -29.24 2.45
C ALA A 106 3.99 -29.67 0.97
N GLY A 107 4.89 -29.03 0.22
CA GLY A 107 5.30 -29.43 -1.13
C GLY A 107 6.28 -30.62 -1.16
N GLY A 108 6.64 -31.18 0.00
CA GLY A 108 7.57 -32.30 0.15
C GLY A 108 8.97 -31.85 0.54
N THR A 109 9.99 -32.56 0.04
CA THR A 109 11.40 -32.24 0.33
C THR A 109 11.98 -31.28 -0.71
N SER A 110 13.13 -30.67 -0.43
CA SER A 110 13.82 -29.76 -1.37
C SER A 110 14.23 -30.40 -2.70
N ALA A 111 14.14 -31.72 -2.82
CA ALA A 111 14.30 -32.44 -4.09
C ALA A 111 13.07 -32.34 -5.00
N ASN A 112 11.90 -32.03 -4.44
CA ASN A 112 10.66 -31.85 -5.18
C ASN A 112 10.53 -30.40 -5.64
N THR A 113 10.20 -30.21 -6.91
CA THR A 113 9.87 -28.90 -7.47
C THR A 113 8.74 -28.21 -6.71
N ALA A 114 7.74 -28.97 -6.24
CA ALA A 114 6.59 -28.46 -5.49
C ALA A 114 6.98 -27.67 -4.22
N TYR A 115 8.11 -28.04 -3.58
CA TYR A 115 8.64 -27.33 -2.41
C TYR A 115 8.84 -25.83 -2.67
N TYR A 116 9.35 -25.49 -3.85
CA TYR A 116 9.60 -24.10 -4.24
C TYR A 116 8.41 -23.44 -4.93
N GLN A 117 7.51 -24.23 -5.55
CA GLN A 117 6.33 -23.70 -6.25
C GLN A 117 5.24 -23.22 -5.29
N TYR A 118 5.01 -23.94 -4.19
CA TYR A 118 3.90 -23.67 -3.26
C TYR A 118 3.96 -22.26 -2.66
N PRO A 119 5.12 -21.74 -2.22
CA PRO A 119 5.25 -20.34 -1.80
C PRO A 119 4.78 -19.33 -2.84
N PHE A 120 5.13 -19.52 -4.12
CA PHE A 120 4.71 -18.62 -5.20
C PHE A 120 3.20 -18.71 -5.45
N PHE A 121 2.61 -19.91 -5.41
CA PHE A 121 1.15 -20.08 -5.54
C PHE A 121 0.39 -19.40 -4.40
N VAL A 122 0.83 -19.58 -3.16
CA VAL A 122 0.16 -18.98 -1.99
C VAL A 122 0.33 -17.45 -1.99
N SER A 123 1.54 -16.95 -2.25
CA SER A 123 1.81 -15.50 -2.32
C SER A 123 1.01 -14.83 -3.44
N SER A 124 0.94 -15.45 -4.63
CA SER A 124 0.16 -14.91 -5.76
C SER A 124 -1.34 -14.91 -5.47
N SER A 125 -1.84 -15.92 -4.77
CA SER A 125 -3.24 -15.98 -4.32
C SER A 125 -3.56 -14.90 -3.28
N LEU A 126 -2.66 -14.67 -2.33
CA LEU A 126 -2.78 -13.59 -1.35
C LEU A 126 -2.78 -12.21 -2.03
N CYS A 127 -2.01 -12.03 -3.11
CA CYS A 127 -2.04 -10.80 -3.91
C CYS A 127 -3.41 -10.57 -4.57
N ILE A 128 -4.03 -11.60 -5.16
CA ILE A 128 -5.40 -11.47 -5.72
C ILE A 128 -6.40 -11.16 -4.62
N PHE A 129 -6.29 -11.83 -3.47
CA PHE A 129 -7.16 -11.56 -2.34
C PHE A 129 -7.02 -10.10 -1.86
N ALA A 130 -5.79 -9.60 -1.71
CA ALA A 130 -5.53 -8.21 -1.37
C ALA A 130 -6.06 -7.23 -2.44
N ALA A 131 -5.89 -7.54 -3.73
CA ALA A 131 -6.47 -6.77 -4.81
C ALA A 131 -8.00 -6.71 -4.74
N SER A 132 -8.64 -7.84 -4.41
CA SER A 132 -10.09 -7.93 -4.25
C SER A 132 -10.56 -7.09 -3.07
N LEU A 133 -9.87 -7.16 -1.93
CA LEU A 133 -10.17 -6.30 -0.77
C LEU A 133 -10.01 -4.82 -1.12
N ALA A 134 -8.93 -4.44 -1.80
CA ALA A 134 -8.70 -3.07 -2.26
C ALA A 134 -9.76 -2.62 -3.27
N PHE A 135 -10.27 -3.53 -4.10
CA PHE A 135 -11.33 -3.22 -5.06
C PHE A 135 -12.68 -2.99 -4.36
N PHE A 136 -13.07 -3.81 -3.38
CA PHE A 136 -14.39 -3.68 -2.74
C PHE A 136 -14.45 -2.69 -1.58
N PHE A 137 -13.39 -2.61 -0.76
CA PHE A 137 -13.43 -1.88 0.52
C PHE A 137 -12.73 -0.52 0.49
N LEU A 138 -11.84 -0.29 -0.48
CA LEU A 138 -11.09 0.97 -0.52
C LEU A 138 -11.91 2.07 -1.20
N PRO A 139 -12.20 3.21 -0.53
CA PRO A 139 -12.86 4.33 -1.17
C PRO A 139 -11.98 4.95 -2.24
N HIS A 140 -12.59 5.70 -3.16
CA HIS A 140 -11.85 6.46 -4.15
C HIS A 140 -11.11 7.62 -3.44
N ILE A 141 -9.79 7.71 -3.65
CA ILE A 141 -8.95 8.75 -3.04
C ILE A 141 -8.54 9.73 -4.13
N GLY A 142 -9.11 10.93 -4.08
CA GLY A 142 -8.77 12.09 -4.91
C GLY A 142 -7.87 13.08 -4.16
N GLN A 143 -7.71 14.28 -4.73
CA GLN A 143 -6.96 15.37 -4.07
C GLN A 143 -7.75 15.95 -2.88
N ASP A 144 -9.07 16.07 -2.99
CA ASP A 144 -9.93 16.68 -1.96
C ASP A 144 -10.31 15.73 -0.81
N THR A 145 -9.86 14.47 -0.86
CA THR A 145 -10.23 13.45 0.14
C THR A 145 -9.81 13.83 1.56
N ILE A 146 -8.63 14.46 1.72
CA ILE A 146 -8.16 14.89 3.04
C ILE A 146 -9.08 15.96 3.61
N THR A 147 -9.46 16.96 2.79
CA THR A 147 -10.34 18.06 3.19
C THR A 147 -11.70 17.53 3.64
N HIS A 148 -12.30 16.61 2.87
CA HIS A 148 -13.57 15.99 3.23
C HIS A 148 -13.49 15.14 4.51
N GLU A 149 -12.40 14.40 4.72
CA GLU A 149 -12.22 13.64 5.95
C GLU A 149 -11.96 14.55 7.17
N ASP A 150 -11.26 15.67 6.98
CA ASP A 150 -11.08 16.69 8.02
C ASP A 150 -12.40 17.38 8.38
N GLU A 151 -13.25 17.70 7.40
CA GLU A 151 -14.60 18.24 7.63
C GLU A 151 -15.47 17.27 8.42
N LYS A 152 -15.58 16.00 7.99
CA LYS A 152 -16.34 14.97 8.71
C LYS A 152 -15.85 14.78 10.14
N PHE A 153 -14.54 14.85 10.35
CA PHE A 153 -13.96 14.72 11.68
C PHE A 153 -14.29 15.91 12.58
N ARG A 154 -14.31 17.14 12.03
CA ARG A 154 -14.75 18.34 12.75
C ARG A 154 -16.23 18.28 13.09
N ASP A 155 -17.06 17.82 12.19
CA ASP A 155 -18.50 17.63 12.44
C ASP A 155 -18.74 16.59 13.55
N TYR A 156 -18.01 15.48 13.51
CA TYR A 156 -18.05 14.45 14.55
C TYR A 156 -17.65 15.00 15.92
N LEU A 157 -16.58 15.78 16.00
CA LEU A 157 -16.12 16.39 17.24
C LEU A 157 -17.13 17.41 17.78
N THR A 158 -17.67 18.26 16.90
CA THR A 158 -18.70 19.25 17.26
C THR A 158 -19.96 18.57 17.82
N ALA A 159 -20.42 17.50 17.16
CA ALA A 159 -21.58 16.72 17.61
C ALA A 159 -21.38 16.06 18.97
N ASN A 160 -20.13 15.74 19.33
CA ASN A 160 -19.76 15.20 20.65
C ASN A 160 -19.37 16.29 21.67
N GLY A 161 -19.67 17.57 21.37
CA GLY A 161 -19.44 18.69 22.28
C GLY A 161 -17.99 19.13 22.42
N TRP A 162 -17.12 18.75 21.49
CA TRP A 162 -15.70 19.10 21.49
C TRP A 162 -15.44 20.42 20.74
N ASP A 163 -14.61 21.29 21.29
CA ASP A 163 -14.28 22.59 20.69
C ASP A 163 -13.27 22.42 19.54
N VAL A 164 -13.77 22.41 18.31
CA VAL A 164 -12.97 22.28 17.08
C VAL A 164 -11.96 23.42 16.87
N ARG A 165 -12.02 24.52 17.64
CA ARG A 165 -10.98 25.56 17.61
C ARG A 165 -9.63 25.05 18.13
N GLN A 166 -9.63 23.96 18.89
CA GLN A 166 -8.40 23.32 19.40
C GLN A 166 -7.69 22.45 18.34
N LEU A 167 -8.33 22.15 17.20
CA LEU A 167 -7.68 21.48 16.07
C LEU A 167 -6.72 22.45 15.36
N GLY A 168 -5.48 22.51 15.83
CA GLY A 168 -4.39 23.30 15.23
C GLY A 168 -3.80 24.38 16.13
N LEU A 169 -4.40 24.64 17.30
CA LEU A 169 -3.83 25.51 18.33
C LEU A 169 -3.29 24.63 19.46
N LYS A 170 -2.06 24.88 19.92
CA LYS A 170 -1.58 24.24 21.16
C LYS A 170 -2.43 24.73 22.32
N ALA A 171 -2.55 23.93 23.39
CA ALA A 171 -3.28 24.34 24.60
C ALA A 171 -2.76 25.70 25.10
N GLY A 172 -3.56 26.77 24.91
CA GLY A 172 -3.21 28.14 25.27
C GLY A 172 -2.99 29.12 24.09
N GLU A 173 -3.01 28.69 22.83
CA GLU A 173 -2.93 29.59 21.68
C GLU A 173 -4.33 30.05 21.23
N SER A 174 -4.46 31.33 20.86
CA SER A 174 -5.68 31.92 20.26
C SER A 174 -5.42 32.27 18.80
N ILE A 175 -6.48 32.34 17.97
CA ILE A 175 -6.34 32.67 16.53
C ILE A 175 -5.63 34.02 16.32
N ASP A 176 -5.72 34.94 17.29
CA ASP A 176 -5.05 36.25 17.26
C ASP A 176 -3.52 36.18 17.37
N SER A 177 -2.93 35.05 17.80
CA SER A 177 -1.48 34.89 17.93
C SER A 177 -0.78 34.32 16.68
N LEU A 178 -1.52 33.96 15.62
CA LEU A 178 -0.93 33.46 14.38
C LEU A 178 -0.52 34.63 13.45
N PRO A 179 0.68 34.63 12.85
CA PRO A 179 1.02 35.56 11.79
C PRO A 179 0.04 35.36 10.62
N ARG A 180 -0.66 36.42 10.21
CA ARG A 180 -1.47 36.39 8.97
C ARG A 180 -0.53 36.10 7.80
N GLU A 181 -0.56 34.87 7.29
CA GLU A 181 0.16 34.50 6.09
C GLU A 181 -0.36 35.38 4.94
N GLN A 182 0.54 36.20 4.38
CA GLN A 182 0.24 37.07 3.25
C GLN A 182 -0.29 36.21 2.11
N GLN A 183 -1.44 36.61 1.56
CA GLN A 183 -1.94 36.08 0.29
C GLN A 183 -0.82 36.18 -0.74
N VAL A 184 -0.33 35.03 -1.22
CA VAL A 184 0.57 34.98 -2.37
C VAL A 184 -0.25 35.43 -3.57
N GLU A 185 -0.02 36.67 -3.95
CA GLU A 185 -0.53 37.30 -5.16
C GLU A 185 -0.05 36.47 -6.37
N GLU A 186 -0.98 35.87 -7.10
CA GLU A 186 -0.72 35.26 -8.41
C GLU A 186 -0.09 36.32 -9.33
N SER A 187 1.17 36.13 -9.73
CA SER A 187 1.80 36.94 -10.77
C SER A 187 1.69 36.23 -12.14
N PRO A 188 1.40 36.96 -13.23
CA PRO A 188 0.96 36.38 -14.50
C PRO A 188 2.09 35.66 -15.24
N LYS A 189 1.70 34.64 -16.00
CA LYS A 189 2.55 33.90 -16.94
C LYS A 189 3.08 34.82 -18.05
N GLU A 190 4.38 34.76 -18.28
CA GLU A 190 5.02 34.96 -19.60
C GLU A 190 5.91 33.75 -19.92
#